data_AF-A0AAD7ZLS4-F1
#
_entry.id   AF-A0AAD7ZLS4-F1
#
_cell.length_a   1.000
_cell.length_b   1.000
_cell.length_c   1.000
_cell.angle_alpha   90.00
_cell.angle_beta   90.00
_cell.angle_gamma   90.00
#
_symmetry.space_group_name_H-M   'P 1'
#
loop_
_entity.id
_entity.type
_entity.pdbx_description
1 polymer ?
#
loop_
_entity_poly.entity_id
_entity_poly.type
_entity_poly.pdbx_seq_one_letter_code
_entity_poly.pdbx_strand_id
1 'polypeptide(L)'
;LIACEVSKAPPCDSDANCPLNATCSSEKLCVCDDKYVISGDWTKCLQVQPHPYSSADKCEENSQCSGWMGVGAICSENMCVCKDNYHYLHGFCTKSIGLDEKCTEDDDCYEGYSYEAVKCDSKKKVCVCAEGFYRINDAYNVCRKQGISVGDECMFDMDCAGGLYCNQTAYRCANSSKDVFNTTKVPWTPIEYEYKEGDICQTSCYPRGKLECFLDKCTCRNGFSNYKDYCTRDLGETCSNHSECAHIGNAECSGVCRCKLPYVKTKDNRNCKLARPYGAQCQSDEACMTLGGGAYCKADGIYKNCNCKQGYHYVDSLKLCIPDKVPQESCYQDFDCVADSSSCVNGNCTCHDGYHENSALCVADVNVLGDYCLNVKDCSISNNTVCKNSKCTCVNNYFATEDQVTCLKGVAAACSNVTQDCAADGSSCIQGKCACPDNYVGSSDFSKCLPVVVKGRKCEEDSQCRDKLGIEGGACVDGVCGCKEGYHFNNNYCWKSTKLGETCQYESQCYLKSGLLDRVKCRNGICACEFQYEQAEDLECRSGVGKEGASAAVTGLFLLIAVLNMRDGWTAGRP
;
A
#
# COMPACT_ATOMS: atom_id res chain seq x y z
N LEU A 1 -17.03 3.71 31.16
CA LEU A 1 -16.59 4.72 32.15
C LEU A 1 -15.34 4.18 32.84
N ILE A 2 -14.19 4.30 32.16
CA ILE A 2 -12.89 4.11 32.79
C ILE A 2 -12.56 5.49 33.35
N ALA A 3 -12.53 5.62 34.67
CA ALA A 3 -12.10 6.83 35.32
C ALA A 3 -10.62 7.05 34.98
N CYS A 4 -10.29 8.12 34.27
CA CYS A 4 -8.94 8.65 34.32
C CYS A 4 -8.69 9.03 35.78
N GLU A 5 -7.80 8.32 36.46
CA GLU A 5 -7.27 8.77 37.74
C GLU A 5 -6.69 10.17 37.51
N VAL A 6 -7.25 11.16 38.19
CA VAL A 6 -6.70 12.51 38.23
C VAL A 6 -5.28 12.37 38.74
N SER A 7 -4.30 12.67 37.87
CA SER A 7 -2.88 12.69 38.19
C SER A 7 -2.66 13.59 39.40
N LYS A 8 -2.36 13.00 40.55
CA LYS A 8 -2.19 13.73 41.81
C LYS A 8 -0.86 14.47 41.77
N ALA A 9 -0.91 15.79 41.94
CA ALA A 9 0.27 16.62 42.18
C ALA A 9 1.05 16.13 43.44
N PRO A 10 2.33 16.47 43.59
CA PRO A 10 3.11 16.08 44.76
C PRO A 10 2.45 16.55 46.06
N PRO A 11 2.32 15.69 47.08
CA PRO A 11 1.78 16.10 48.37
C PRO A 11 2.76 17.00 49.13
N CYS A 12 2.21 17.90 49.95
CA CYS A 12 3.00 18.85 50.75
C CYS A 12 2.34 19.11 52.11
N ASP A 13 3.17 19.45 53.10
CA ASP A 13 2.70 19.97 54.40
C ASP A 13 3.01 21.46 54.56
N SER A 14 3.91 22.01 53.75
CA SER A 14 4.28 23.43 53.67
C SER A 14 4.90 23.76 52.31
N ASP A 15 5.01 25.04 51.99
CA ASP A 15 5.62 25.51 50.72
C ASP A 15 7.06 25.01 50.53
N ALA A 16 7.80 24.75 51.61
CA ALA A 16 9.15 24.22 51.55
C ALA A 16 9.24 22.79 50.97
N ASN A 17 8.11 22.07 50.89
CA ASN A 17 8.03 20.74 50.27
C ASN A 17 7.80 20.82 48.76
N CYS A 18 7.52 22.00 48.24
CA CYS A 18 7.17 22.21 46.84
C CYS A 18 8.38 22.61 45.98
N PRO A 19 8.34 22.32 44.67
CA PRO A 19 9.35 22.80 43.75
C PRO A 19 9.40 24.34 43.72
N LEU A 20 10.48 24.90 43.17
CA LEU A 20 10.59 26.35 42.99
C LEU A 20 9.40 26.88 42.17
N ASN A 21 8.86 28.05 42.56
CA ASN A 21 7.67 28.67 41.99
C ASN A 21 6.39 27.82 42.19
N ALA A 22 6.24 27.21 43.36
CA ALA A 22 5.02 26.56 43.80
C ALA A 22 4.73 26.81 45.27
N THR A 23 3.45 26.77 45.61
CA THR A 23 2.93 26.87 46.98
C THR A 23 2.13 25.63 47.34
N CYS A 24 2.06 25.33 48.63
CA CYS A 24 1.27 24.22 49.15
C CYS A 24 -0.19 24.65 49.31
N SER A 25 -1.07 24.05 48.51
CA SER A 25 -2.50 24.34 48.53
C SER A 25 -3.17 23.85 49.81
N SER A 26 -4.40 24.33 50.07
CA SER A 26 -5.24 23.87 51.18
C SER A 26 -5.56 22.37 51.13
N GLU A 27 -5.43 21.74 49.97
CA GLU A 27 -5.63 20.29 49.77
C GLU A 27 -4.35 19.46 50.02
N LYS A 28 -3.29 20.09 50.54
CA LYS A 28 -1.97 19.47 50.77
C LYS A 28 -1.30 18.97 49.49
N LEU A 29 -1.46 19.71 48.40
CA LEU A 29 -0.85 19.44 47.11
C LEU A 29 -0.06 20.66 46.63
N CYS A 30 1.12 20.45 46.06
CA CYS A 30 1.91 21.51 45.45
C CYS A 30 1.23 22.02 44.18
N VAL A 31 1.03 23.35 44.11
CA VAL A 31 0.45 24.04 42.96
C VAL A 31 1.46 25.11 42.52
N CYS A 32 1.81 25.10 41.23
CA CYS A 32 2.71 26.11 40.68
C CYS A 32 2.09 27.51 40.77
N ASP A 33 2.94 28.51 40.95
CA ASP A 33 2.54 29.91 41.01
C ASP A 33 1.97 30.39 39.66
N ASP A 34 1.25 31.51 39.69
CA ASP A 34 0.73 32.15 38.48
C ASP A 34 1.86 32.34 37.45
N LYS A 35 1.56 32.02 36.19
CA LYS A 35 2.51 32.01 35.05
C LYS A 35 3.50 30.82 35.01
N TYR A 36 3.36 29.85 35.91
CA TYR A 36 4.08 28.58 35.86
C TYR A 36 3.13 27.38 35.76
N VAL A 37 3.63 26.27 35.21
CA VAL A 37 2.91 25.01 35.05
C VAL A 37 3.81 23.86 35.50
N ILE A 38 3.21 22.81 36.06
CA ILE A 38 3.97 21.65 36.56
C ILE A 38 4.53 20.83 35.38
N SER A 39 5.76 20.34 35.51
CA SER A 39 6.37 19.40 34.55
C SER A 39 5.67 18.04 34.58
N GLY A 40 5.75 17.29 33.47
CA GLY A 40 5.11 15.98 33.34
C GLY A 40 5.61 14.91 34.34
N ASP A 41 6.84 15.07 34.84
CA ASP A 41 7.43 14.24 35.89
C ASP A 41 7.16 14.77 37.32
N TRP A 42 6.46 15.89 37.44
CA TRP A 42 6.06 16.54 38.69
C TRP A 42 7.22 17.07 39.55
N THR A 43 8.40 17.28 38.97
CA THR A 43 9.61 17.68 39.72
C THR A 43 9.90 19.17 39.71
N LYS A 44 9.36 19.94 38.73
CA LYS A 44 9.64 21.36 38.57
C LYS A 44 8.43 22.13 38.06
N CYS A 45 8.32 23.40 38.42
CA CYS A 45 7.39 24.33 37.78
C CYS A 45 8.09 25.04 36.62
N LEU A 46 7.58 24.79 35.42
CA LEU A 46 8.05 25.35 34.17
C LEU A 46 7.33 26.67 33.87
N GLN A 47 8.07 27.66 33.39
CA GLN A 47 7.49 28.92 32.95
C GLN A 47 6.58 28.70 31.73
N VAL A 48 5.37 29.27 31.78
CA VAL A 48 4.45 29.34 30.64
C VAL A 48 5.07 30.18 29.52
N GLN A 49 4.91 29.78 28.26
CA GLN A 49 5.51 30.50 27.12
C GLN A 49 4.46 31.37 26.42
N PRO A 50 4.52 32.72 26.54
CA PRO A 50 3.47 33.61 26.05
C PRO A 50 3.60 34.02 24.57
N HIS A 51 4.65 33.61 23.86
CA HIS A 51 4.85 33.94 22.45
C HIS A 51 4.60 32.74 21.53
N PRO A 52 3.35 32.47 21.11
CA PRO A 52 3.05 31.36 20.23
C PRO A 52 3.68 31.56 18.84
N TYR A 53 4.03 30.45 18.18
CA TYR A 53 4.70 30.43 16.87
C TYR A 53 5.98 31.27 16.77
N SER A 54 6.63 31.54 17.90
CA SER A 54 7.87 32.31 17.99
C SER A 54 9.01 31.44 18.51
N SER A 55 10.20 31.61 17.95
CA SER A 55 11.44 30.98 18.43
C SER A 55 12.14 31.78 19.54
N ALA A 56 11.60 32.94 19.91
CA ALA A 56 12.12 33.77 21.01
C ALA A 56 11.96 33.07 22.38
N ASP A 57 10.82 32.39 22.56
CA ASP A 57 10.44 31.69 23.77
C ASP A 57 10.46 30.18 23.52
N LYS A 58 11.46 29.51 24.09
CA LYS A 58 11.65 28.08 23.88
C LYS A 58 10.84 27.28 24.90
N CYS A 59 9.91 26.48 24.40
CA CYS A 59 9.24 25.46 25.21
C CYS A 59 10.08 24.18 25.29
N GLU A 60 9.94 23.46 26.40
CA GLU A 60 10.47 22.11 26.63
C GLU A 60 9.34 21.08 26.62
N GLU A 61 8.17 21.44 27.19
CA GLU A 61 7.02 20.57 27.35
C GLU A 61 5.72 21.22 26.85
N ASN A 62 4.75 20.38 26.49
CA ASN A 62 3.43 20.83 26.03
C ASN A 62 2.68 21.65 27.09
N SER A 63 2.90 21.38 28.37
CA SER A 63 2.24 22.08 29.49
C SER A 63 2.49 23.58 29.42
N GLN A 64 3.72 24.00 29.09
CA GLN A 64 4.11 25.41 28.99
C GLN A 64 3.34 26.16 27.91
N CYS A 65 3.03 25.47 26.80
CA CYS A 65 2.24 26.03 25.71
C CYS A 65 0.75 26.05 26.06
N SER A 66 0.24 24.95 26.65
CA SER A 66 -1.16 24.85 27.03
C SER A 66 -1.56 25.81 28.15
N GLY A 67 -0.62 26.23 29.00
CA GLY A 67 -0.83 27.25 30.01
C GLY A 67 -1.12 28.65 29.44
N TRP A 68 -0.72 28.92 28.20
CA TRP A 68 -0.99 30.21 27.52
C TRP A 68 -2.08 30.12 26.46
N MET A 69 -1.96 29.12 25.57
CA MET A 69 -2.81 28.95 24.39
C MET A 69 -4.00 28.01 24.65
N GLY A 70 -4.13 27.48 25.86
CA GLY A 70 -5.17 26.53 26.22
C GLY A 70 -4.95 25.12 25.68
N VAL A 71 -5.99 24.29 25.84
CA VAL A 71 -5.94 22.87 25.46
C VAL A 71 -5.74 22.73 23.96
N GLY A 72 -4.77 21.91 23.55
CA GLY A 72 -4.46 21.68 22.14
C GLY A 72 -3.17 22.35 21.67
N ALA A 73 -2.57 23.21 22.48
CA ALA A 73 -1.23 23.68 22.25
C ALA A 73 -0.17 22.64 22.64
N ILE A 74 0.84 22.50 21.79
CA ILE A 74 1.96 21.57 21.97
C ILE A 74 3.29 22.30 21.74
N CYS A 75 4.34 21.75 22.33
CA CYS A 75 5.69 22.16 22.04
C CYS A 75 6.22 21.35 20.85
N SER A 76 6.46 22.02 19.72
CA SER A 76 7.01 21.42 18.51
C SER A 76 8.24 22.22 18.09
N GLU A 77 9.39 21.55 17.98
CA GLU A 77 10.67 22.18 17.61
C GLU A 77 11.05 23.37 18.51
N ASN A 78 10.77 23.26 19.81
CA ASN A 78 10.94 24.32 20.82
C ASN A 78 10.03 25.55 20.61
N MET A 79 8.96 25.45 19.81
CA MET A 79 7.97 26.51 19.63
C MET A 79 6.58 26.02 20.04
N CYS A 80 5.79 26.90 20.66
CA CYS A 80 4.40 26.61 20.97
C CYS A 80 3.53 26.75 19.73
N VAL A 81 2.87 25.66 19.33
CA VAL A 81 1.99 25.59 18.15
C VAL A 81 0.72 24.80 18.49
N CYS A 82 -0.35 24.99 17.72
CA CYS A 82 -1.51 24.11 17.83
C CYS A 82 -1.22 22.74 17.23
N LYS A 83 -1.68 21.68 17.92
CA LYS A 83 -1.61 20.31 17.44
C LYS A 83 -2.55 20.07 16.26
N ASP A 84 -2.39 18.93 15.59
CA ASP A 84 -3.28 18.52 14.52
C ASP A 84 -4.76 18.46 14.97
N ASN A 85 -5.67 18.85 14.07
CA ASN A 85 -7.10 19.03 14.33
C ASN A 85 -7.44 20.18 15.30
N TYR A 86 -6.49 21.08 15.58
CA TYR A 86 -6.73 22.34 16.25
C TYR A 86 -6.23 23.47 15.35
N HIS A 87 -6.92 24.59 15.40
CA HIS A 87 -6.54 25.81 14.69
C HIS A 87 -6.30 26.93 15.69
N TYR A 88 -5.39 27.84 15.35
CA TYR A 88 -5.14 29.01 16.16
C TYR A 88 -6.23 30.05 15.87
N LEU A 89 -6.85 30.61 16.91
CA LEU A 89 -7.81 31.71 16.82
C LEU A 89 -7.90 32.41 18.18
N HIS A 90 -8.01 33.74 18.20
CA HIS A 90 -8.06 34.54 19.43
C HIS A 90 -6.91 34.33 20.42
N GLY A 91 -5.75 33.86 19.93
CA GLY A 91 -4.60 33.52 20.78
C GLY A 91 -4.67 32.14 21.43
N PHE A 92 -5.67 31.33 21.11
CA PHE A 92 -5.87 29.98 21.65
C PHE A 92 -5.84 28.92 20.56
N CYS A 93 -5.62 27.67 20.95
CA CYS A 93 -5.84 26.53 20.10
C CYS A 93 -7.28 26.02 20.27
N THR A 94 -8.09 26.19 19.23
CA THR A 94 -9.49 25.75 19.20
C THR A 94 -9.59 24.45 18.42
N LYS A 95 -10.35 23.48 18.93
CA LYS A 95 -10.57 22.21 18.24
C LYS A 95 -11.31 22.49 16.94
N SER A 96 -10.73 22.11 15.81
CA SER A 96 -11.35 22.27 14.51
C SER A 96 -12.51 21.29 14.34
N ILE A 97 -13.70 21.80 14.04
CA ILE A 97 -14.91 21.05 13.75
C ILE A 97 -15.29 21.29 12.28
N GLY A 98 -15.51 20.19 11.55
CA GLY A 98 -15.86 20.24 10.14
C GLY A 98 -17.34 20.56 9.91
N LEU A 99 -17.72 20.85 8.67
CA LEU A 99 -19.13 20.99 8.29
C LEU A 99 -19.94 19.74 8.64
N ASP A 100 -21.22 19.95 8.99
CA ASP A 100 -22.18 18.94 9.46
C ASP A 100 -21.82 18.24 10.78
N GLU A 101 -20.66 18.54 11.37
CA GLU A 101 -20.29 18.05 12.70
C GLU A 101 -20.83 18.97 13.81
N LYS A 102 -20.98 18.41 15.01
CA LYS A 102 -21.55 19.12 16.17
C LYS A 102 -20.61 20.19 16.69
N CYS A 103 -21.12 21.40 16.84
CA CYS A 103 -20.40 22.57 17.35
C CYS A 103 -21.11 23.20 18.55
N THR A 104 -20.37 23.98 19.32
CA THR A 104 -20.86 24.75 20.46
C THR A 104 -21.02 26.22 20.09
N GLU A 105 -19.98 26.76 19.45
CA GLU A 105 -19.83 28.16 19.05
C GLU A 105 -19.22 28.29 17.66
N ASP A 106 -19.27 29.50 17.08
CA ASP A 106 -18.84 29.75 15.70
C ASP A 106 -17.34 29.45 15.51
N ASP A 107 -16.52 29.78 16.51
CA ASP A 107 -15.07 29.59 16.51
C ASP A 107 -14.65 28.11 16.46
N ASP A 108 -15.54 27.17 16.81
CA ASP A 108 -15.27 25.73 16.64
C ASP A 108 -15.17 25.35 15.16
N CYS A 109 -15.97 26.01 14.30
CA CYS A 109 -16.14 25.66 12.91
C CYS A 109 -14.98 26.19 12.07
N TYR A 110 -14.25 25.30 11.38
CA TYR A 110 -13.03 25.70 10.70
C TYR A 110 -12.83 25.03 9.33
N GLU A 111 -12.59 25.85 8.30
CA GLU A 111 -12.37 25.41 6.91
C GLU A 111 -11.05 25.94 6.30
N GLY A 112 -10.08 26.29 7.14
CA GLY A 112 -8.71 26.54 6.67
C GLY A 112 -8.42 27.96 6.18
N TYR A 113 -9.24 28.57 5.33
CA TYR A 113 -8.84 29.80 4.62
C TYR A 113 -9.61 31.08 4.98
N SER A 114 -10.83 31.01 5.53
CA SER A 114 -11.61 32.18 6.00
C SER A 114 -12.36 31.86 7.30
N TYR A 115 -12.34 32.78 8.27
CA TYR A 115 -13.12 32.65 9.52
C TYR A 115 -14.62 32.88 9.27
N GLU A 116 -14.94 33.65 8.23
CA GLU A 116 -16.30 34.05 7.93
C GLU A 116 -17.03 33.01 7.08
N ALA A 117 -16.34 31.97 6.58
CA ALA A 117 -16.90 31.02 5.63
C ALA A 117 -17.86 30.01 6.28
N VAL A 118 -17.61 29.66 7.53
CA VAL A 118 -18.35 28.65 8.30
C VAL A 118 -18.76 29.21 9.65
N LYS A 119 -19.91 28.75 10.15
CA LYS A 119 -20.45 29.15 11.47
C LYS A 119 -21.19 28.00 12.12
N CYS A 120 -21.43 28.10 13.43
CA CYS A 120 -22.23 27.14 14.15
C CYS A 120 -23.71 27.49 14.05
N ASP A 121 -24.53 26.60 13.48
CA ASP A 121 -25.97 26.85 13.43
C ASP A 121 -26.57 26.84 14.84
N SER A 122 -27.11 27.99 15.25
CA SER A 122 -27.66 28.18 16.61
C SER A 122 -28.76 27.18 17.00
N LYS A 123 -29.49 26.61 16.04
CA LYS A 123 -30.62 25.69 16.28
C LYS A 123 -30.21 24.23 16.19
N LYS A 124 -29.51 23.85 15.13
CA LYS A 124 -29.07 22.48 14.84
C LYS A 124 -27.82 22.09 15.60
N LYS A 125 -27.03 23.07 16.05
CA LYS A 125 -25.74 22.88 16.73
C LYS A 125 -24.76 22.06 15.88
N VAL A 126 -24.72 22.38 14.58
CA VAL A 126 -23.76 21.82 13.62
C VAL A 126 -23.13 22.92 12.77
N CYS A 127 -21.90 22.71 12.31
CA CYS A 127 -21.22 23.67 11.45
C CYS A 127 -21.87 23.71 10.06
N VAL A 128 -22.14 24.92 9.57
CA VAL A 128 -22.76 25.19 8.26
C VAL A 128 -22.03 26.34 7.57
N CYS A 129 -22.22 26.49 6.26
CA CYS A 129 -21.76 27.70 5.57
C CYS A 129 -22.43 28.94 6.15
N ALA A 130 -21.63 29.98 6.35
CA ALA A 130 -22.12 31.26 6.82
C ALA A 130 -22.91 32.01 5.72
N GLU A 131 -23.52 33.13 6.12
CA GLU A 131 -24.30 33.94 5.18
C GLU A 131 -23.42 34.57 4.09
N GLY A 132 -23.87 34.51 2.84
CA GLY A 132 -23.08 34.94 1.68
C GLY A 132 -21.99 33.95 1.26
N PHE A 133 -22.00 32.74 1.82
CA PHE A 133 -21.20 31.62 1.36
C PHE A 133 -22.12 30.50 0.89
N TYR A 134 -21.73 29.84 -0.20
CA TYR A 134 -22.44 28.68 -0.73
C TYR A 134 -21.58 27.43 -0.55
N ARG A 135 -22.25 26.31 -0.29
CA ARG A 135 -21.63 24.99 -0.28
C ARG A 135 -21.50 24.52 -1.72
N ILE A 136 -20.30 24.16 -2.17
CA ILE A 136 -20.11 23.68 -3.55
C ILE A 136 -20.90 22.38 -3.77
N ASN A 137 -20.86 21.47 -2.80
CA ASN A 137 -21.64 20.23 -2.74
C ASN A 137 -21.61 19.69 -1.30
N ASP A 138 -22.65 18.96 -0.90
CA ASP A 138 -22.70 18.20 0.35
C ASP A 138 -21.57 17.19 0.49
N ALA A 139 -21.01 16.70 -0.62
CA ALA A 139 -19.94 15.70 -0.60
C ALA A 139 -18.53 16.24 -0.25
N TYR A 140 -18.23 17.53 -0.48
CA TYR A 140 -16.84 18.03 -0.40
C TYR A 140 -16.57 18.96 0.78
N ASN A 141 -17.62 19.35 1.52
CA ASN A 141 -17.51 20.13 2.76
C ASN A 141 -16.65 21.40 2.61
N VAL A 142 -16.89 22.16 1.54
CA VAL A 142 -16.24 23.45 1.29
C VAL A 142 -17.27 24.55 1.07
N CYS A 143 -17.16 25.64 1.82
CA CYS A 143 -17.95 26.85 1.72
C CYS A 143 -17.15 27.91 0.98
N ARG A 144 -17.68 28.42 -0.14
CA ARG A 144 -17.05 29.49 -0.91
C ARG A 144 -17.88 30.75 -0.92
N LYS A 145 -17.21 31.89 -1.03
CA LYS A 145 -17.90 33.18 -1.11
C LYS A 145 -18.76 33.20 -2.37
N GLN A 146 -20.04 33.53 -2.22
CA GLN A 146 -20.94 33.69 -3.35
C GLN A 146 -21.00 35.16 -3.76
N GLY A 147 -20.64 35.46 -4.99
CA GLY A 147 -20.90 36.76 -5.61
C GLY A 147 -22.19 36.73 -6.40
N ILE A 148 -23.19 37.52 -5.99
CA ILE A 148 -24.51 37.55 -6.62
C ILE A 148 -24.61 38.71 -7.61
N SER A 149 -23.89 39.79 -7.34
CA SER A 149 -23.91 41.05 -8.10
C SER A 149 -22.53 41.42 -8.64
N VAL A 150 -22.50 42.28 -9.66
CA VAL A 150 -21.26 42.90 -10.13
C VAL A 150 -20.61 43.69 -8.99
N GLY A 151 -19.31 43.48 -8.78
CA GLY A 151 -18.56 44.07 -7.69
C GLY A 151 -18.54 43.23 -6.40
N ASP A 152 -19.25 42.10 -6.34
CA ASP A 152 -19.11 41.16 -5.23
C ASP A 152 -17.78 40.41 -5.31
N GLU A 153 -17.26 39.98 -4.17
CA GLU A 153 -16.00 39.25 -4.10
C GLU A 153 -16.10 37.86 -4.72
N CYS A 154 -15.07 37.44 -5.45
CA CYS A 154 -14.97 36.13 -6.06
C CYS A 154 -13.53 35.68 -6.17
N MET A 155 -13.31 34.37 -6.21
CA MET A 155 -11.99 33.80 -6.46
C MET A 155 -11.92 33.14 -7.84
N PHE A 156 -12.98 32.44 -8.25
CA PHE A 156 -13.09 31.83 -9.56
C PHE A 156 -14.44 32.16 -10.19
N ASP A 157 -14.57 31.97 -11.50
CA ASP A 157 -15.78 32.33 -12.24
C ASP A 157 -17.04 31.69 -11.67
N MET A 158 -16.93 30.44 -11.19
CA MET A 158 -18.03 29.72 -10.55
C MET A 158 -18.52 30.34 -9.23
N ASP A 159 -17.77 31.24 -8.61
CA ASP A 159 -18.23 31.98 -7.43
C ASP A 159 -19.26 33.06 -7.79
N CYS A 160 -19.33 33.45 -9.06
CA CYS A 160 -20.22 34.48 -9.54
C CYS A 160 -21.52 33.86 -10.10
N ALA A 161 -22.66 34.29 -9.56
CA ALA A 161 -23.97 33.83 -9.99
C ALA A 161 -24.42 34.49 -11.31
N GLY A 162 -25.39 33.87 -11.99
CA GLY A 162 -26.09 34.51 -13.11
C GLY A 162 -25.27 34.70 -14.40
N GLY A 163 -24.20 33.92 -14.60
CA GLY A 163 -23.35 33.99 -15.80
C GLY A 163 -22.31 35.10 -15.78
N LEU A 164 -22.15 35.79 -14.64
CA LEU A 164 -21.00 36.66 -14.37
C LEU A 164 -19.73 35.80 -14.30
N TYR A 165 -18.57 36.39 -14.61
CA TYR A 165 -17.27 35.75 -14.40
C TYR A 165 -16.48 36.55 -13.36
N CYS A 166 -15.46 35.91 -12.80
CA CYS A 166 -14.61 36.52 -11.80
C CYS A 166 -13.45 37.25 -12.48
N ASN A 167 -13.37 38.57 -12.29
CA ASN A 167 -12.21 39.31 -12.77
C ASN A 167 -10.99 38.95 -11.93
N GLN A 168 -10.09 38.14 -12.48
CA GLN A 168 -8.89 37.62 -11.79
C GLN A 168 -7.84 38.70 -11.43
N THR A 169 -8.03 39.95 -11.89
CA THR A 169 -7.18 41.08 -11.47
C THR A 169 -7.75 41.78 -10.24
N ALA A 170 -9.08 41.93 -10.18
CA ALA A 170 -9.77 42.63 -9.10
C ALA A 170 -10.34 41.70 -8.02
N TYR A 171 -10.47 40.40 -8.31
CA TYR A 171 -11.18 39.40 -7.50
C TYR A 171 -12.61 39.85 -7.17
N ARG A 172 -13.30 40.32 -8.22
CA ARG A 172 -14.69 40.81 -8.19
C ARG A 172 -15.49 40.28 -9.37
N CYS A 173 -16.76 39.93 -9.14
CA CYS A 173 -17.68 39.53 -10.18
C CYS A 173 -17.95 40.69 -11.14
N ALA A 174 -17.98 40.43 -12.45
CA ALA A 174 -18.18 41.48 -13.43
C ALA A 174 -18.80 40.94 -14.74
N ASN A 175 -19.13 41.87 -15.67
CA ASN A 175 -19.81 41.57 -16.94
C ASN A 175 -18.87 41.31 -18.14
N SER A 176 -17.62 41.81 -18.10
CA SER A 176 -16.52 41.36 -19.00
C SER A 176 -15.11 41.49 -18.36
N SER A 177 -14.16 40.59 -18.66
CA SER A 177 -12.87 40.39 -17.94
C SER A 177 -11.90 41.60 -17.91
N LYS A 178 -12.37 42.79 -18.30
CA LYS A 178 -11.63 44.05 -18.44
C LYS A 178 -12.05 45.16 -17.46
N ASP A 179 -12.99 44.92 -16.56
CA ASP A 179 -13.41 45.95 -15.60
C ASP A 179 -12.32 46.26 -14.55
N VAL A 180 -11.98 47.54 -14.39
CA VAL A 180 -10.90 48.02 -13.51
C VAL A 180 -11.49 48.56 -12.21
N PHE A 181 -11.08 48.00 -11.08
CA PHE A 181 -11.48 48.44 -9.74
C PHE A 181 -10.31 49.18 -9.06
N ASN A 182 -10.55 50.40 -8.57
CA ASN A 182 -9.54 51.19 -7.87
C ASN A 182 -9.52 50.86 -6.37
N THR A 183 -8.35 50.45 -5.85
CA THR A 183 -8.13 50.27 -4.41
C THR A 183 -7.27 51.41 -3.86
N THR A 184 -7.77 52.15 -2.87
CA THR A 184 -6.99 53.14 -2.12
C THR A 184 -6.17 52.47 -1.02
N LYS A 185 -4.88 52.79 -0.95
CA LYS A 185 -4.00 52.37 0.17
C LYS A 185 -4.12 53.41 1.28
N VAL A 186 -4.45 52.98 2.49
CA VAL A 186 -4.48 53.85 3.68
C VAL A 186 -3.13 53.69 4.40
N PRO A 187 -2.40 54.79 4.69
CA PRO A 187 -1.18 54.73 5.47
C PRO A 187 -1.46 54.37 6.93
N TRP A 188 -0.64 53.50 7.51
CA TRP A 188 -0.64 53.24 8.96
C TRP A 188 0.22 54.28 9.68
N THR A 189 -0.26 54.80 10.81
CA THR A 189 0.51 55.67 11.72
C THR A 189 0.42 55.12 13.14
N PRO A 190 1.55 54.94 13.84
CA PRO A 190 1.53 54.54 15.24
C PRO A 190 1.05 55.68 16.15
N ILE A 191 0.38 55.33 17.26
CA ILE A 191 -0.05 56.27 18.31
C ILE A 191 1.09 56.38 19.34
N GLU A 192 1.44 57.60 19.76
CA GLU A 192 2.67 57.92 20.53
C GLU A 192 2.67 57.56 22.04
N TYR A 193 1.66 56.88 22.59
CA TYR A 193 1.52 56.71 24.06
C TYR A 193 1.18 55.27 24.51
N GLU A 194 1.77 54.25 23.89
CA GLU A 194 1.56 52.84 24.28
C GLU A 194 2.85 52.23 24.87
N TYR A 195 2.72 51.42 25.93
CA TYR A 195 3.79 50.51 26.36
C TYR A 195 4.10 49.54 25.21
N LYS A 196 5.36 49.14 25.12
CA LYS A 196 5.86 48.20 24.13
C LYS A 196 5.99 46.80 24.69
N GLU A 197 6.00 45.82 23.80
CA GLU A 197 6.40 44.46 24.13
C GLU A 197 7.79 44.48 24.80
N GLY A 198 7.90 43.82 25.95
CA GLY A 198 9.14 43.74 26.73
C GLY A 198 9.41 44.91 27.68
N ASP A 199 8.57 45.96 27.70
CA ASP A 199 8.69 47.05 28.68
C ASP A 199 8.51 46.50 30.11
N ILE A 200 9.24 47.05 31.08
CA ILE A 200 9.14 46.61 32.48
C ILE A 200 7.81 47.06 33.08
N CYS A 201 7.11 46.16 33.73
CA CYS A 201 5.86 46.42 34.45
C CYS A 201 5.90 45.80 35.85
N GLN A 202 5.08 46.32 36.76
CA GLN A 202 4.90 45.74 38.10
C GLN A 202 3.63 44.91 38.19
N THR A 203 2.50 45.47 37.74
CA THR A 203 1.19 44.79 37.80
C THR A 203 0.32 44.99 36.56
N SER A 204 0.63 45.98 35.71
CA SER A 204 -0.16 46.23 34.51
C SER A 204 0.60 47.00 33.44
N CYS A 205 0.14 46.86 32.20
CA CYS A 205 0.62 47.55 31.01
C CYS A 205 -0.53 48.33 30.35
N TYR A 206 -0.21 49.44 29.68
CA TYR A 206 -1.20 50.25 28.95
C TYR A 206 -0.92 50.23 27.44
N PRO A 207 -1.95 50.01 26.59
CA PRO A 207 -3.35 49.83 26.93
C PRO A 207 -3.65 48.41 27.46
N ARG A 208 -4.43 48.35 28.56
CA ARG A 208 -4.82 47.10 29.22
C ARG A 208 -5.57 46.11 28.33
N GLY A 209 -6.12 46.54 27.19
CA GLY A 209 -6.81 45.67 26.24
C GLY A 209 -5.89 44.91 25.27
N LYS A 210 -4.62 45.33 25.11
CA LYS A 210 -3.67 44.74 24.15
C LYS A 210 -2.47 44.08 24.84
N LEU A 211 -2.07 44.60 26.00
CA LEU A 211 -0.93 44.12 26.78
C LEU A 211 -1.39 43.60 28.14
N GLU A 212 -0.67 42.64 28.67
CA GLU A 212 -0.71 42.21 30.05
C GLU A 212 0.70 42.19 30.65
N CYS A 213 0.79 42.25 31.98
CA CYS A 213 2.08 42.13 32.67
C CYS A 213 2.35 40.65 32.95
N PHE A 214 3.41 40.10 32.37
CA PHE A 214 3.84 38.71 32.49
C PHE A 214 5.30 38.66 32.97
N LEU A 215 5.54 38.16 34.18
CA LEU A 215 6.87 38.10 34.80
C LEU A 215 7.65 39.42 34.68
N ASP A 216 7.04 40.49 35.17
CA ASP A 216 7.55 41.87 35.19
C ASP A 216 7.80 42.52 33.80
N LYS A 217 7.32 41.89 32.73
CA LYS A 217 7.39 42.44 31.37
C LYS A 217 6.02 42.57 30.73
N CYS A 218 5.83 43.62 29.95
CA CYS A 218 4.64 43.79 29.15
C CYS A 218 4.66 42.82 27.98
N THR A 219 3.62 42.00 27.89
CA THR A 219 3.46 41.01 26.82
C THR A 219 2.10 41.13 26.15
N CYS A 220 2.07 40.95 24.83
CA CYS A 220 0.83 40.95 24.07
C CYS A 220 -0.14 39.89 24.61
N ARG A 221 -1.39 40.29 24.81
CA ARG A 221 -2.47 39.38 25.18
C ARG A 221 -2.77 38.40 24.05
N ASN A 222 -3.39 37.28 24.38
CA ASN A 222 -4.01 36.38 23.40
C ASN A 222 -4.86 37.17 22.39
N GLY A 223 -4.70 36.87 21.10
CA GLY A 223 -5.32 37.60 19.98
C GLY A 223 -4.50 38.79 19.48
N PHE A 224 -3.38 39.12 20.13
CA PHE A 224 -2.46 40.18 19.71
C PHE A 224 -1.03 39.65 19.55
N SER A 225 -0.32 40.22 18.58
CA SER A 225 1.07 39.87 18.28
C SER A 225 1.94 41.11 18.13
N ASN A 226 3.22 40.94 18.51
CA ASN A 226 4.22 41.98 18.37
C ASN A 226 4.47 42.28 16.88
N TYR A 227 4.22 43.52 16.50
CA TYR A 227 4.66 44.13 15.25
C TYR A 227 5.45 45.40 15.56
N LYS A 228 6.77 45.38 15.33
CA LYS A 228 7.68 46.50 15.60
C LYS A 228 7.54 47.04 17.04
N ASP A 229 7.54 46.12 18.00
CA ASP A 229 7.43 46.35 19.45
C ASP A 229 6.03 46.76 19.94
N TYR A 230 5.03 46.83 19.05
CA TYR A 230 3.64 47.13 19.42
C TYR A 230 2.75 45.90 19.29
N CYS A 231 1.84 45.71 20.24
CA CYS A 231 0.84 44.66 20.16
C CYS A 231 -0.27 45.06 19.19
N THR A 232 -0.37 44.29 18.11
CA THR A 232 -1.32 44.50 17.02
C THR A 232 -2.20 43.27 16.87
N ARG A 233 -3.42 43.45 16.37
CA ARG A 233 -4.40 42.35 16.30
C ARG A 233 -3.96 41.26 15.34
N ASP A 234 -4.25 40.01 15.69
CA ASP A 234 -4.17 38.88 14.77
C ASP A 234 -5.37 38.86 13.81
N LEU A 235 -5.26 38.08 12.73
CA LEU A 235 -6.40 37.77 11.87
C LEU A 235 -7.45 36.97 12.66
N GLY A 236 -8.73 37.29 12.43
CA GLY A 236 -9.87 36.78 13.18
C GLY A 236 -10.35 37.72 14.30
N GLU A 237 -9.50 38.63 14.78
CA GLU A 237 -9.91 39.61 15.80
C GLU A 237 -10.91 40.64 15.28
N THR A 238 -11.81 41.08 16.15
CA THR A 238 -12.78 42.13 15.81
C THR A 238 -12.11 43.46 15.49
N CYS A 239 -12.66 44.16 14.51
CA CYS A 239 -12.18 45.47 14.05
C CYS A 239 -13.35 46.36 13.65
N SER A 240 -13.17 47.68 13.76
CA SER A 240 -14.16 48.66 13.33
C SER A 240 -13.70 49.43 12.09
N ASN A 241 -12.39 49.54 11.86
CA ASN A 241 -11.82 50.24 10.72
C ASN A 241 -10.62 49.50 10.12
N HIS A 242 -10.31 49.81 8.86
CA HIS A 242 -9.23 49.15 8.11
C HIS A 242 -7.83 49.42 8.68
N SER A 243 -7.60 50.55 9.35
CA SER A 243 -6.31 50.87 9.96
C SER A 243 -5.93 49.93 11.11
N GLU A 244 -6.90 49.31 11.77
CA GLU A 244 -6.68 48.33 12.85
C GLU A 244 -6.02 47.02 12.38
N CYS A 245 -6.11 46.70 11.09
CA CYS A 245 -5.53 45.50 10.47
C CYS A 245 -4.38 45.84 9.50
N ALA A 246 -4.06 47.12 9.30
CA ALA A 246 -3.16 47.59 8.25
C ALA A 246 -1.68 47.20 8.45
N HIS A 247 -1.30 46.77 9.65
CA HIS A 247 0.03 46.21 9.93
C HIS A 247 0.22 44.84 9.26
N ILE A 248 -0.86 44.11 9.01
CA ILE A 248 -0.85 42.85 8.27
C ILE A 248 -0.96 43.17 6.78
N GLY A 249 0.11 42.91 6.04
CA GLY A 249 0.13 43.13 4.59
C GLY A 249 -1.00 42.36 3.90
N ASN A 250 -1.79 43.04 3.07
CA ASN A 250 -2.96 42.50 2.36
C ASN A 250 -4.14 42.07 3.26
N ALA A 251 -4.22 42.56 4.49
CA ALA A 251 -5.42 42.43 5.31
C ALA A 251 -6.39 43.62 5.14
N GLU A 252 -7.63 43.41 5.55
CA GLU A 252 -8.66 44.43 5.68
C GLU A 252 -9.61 44.14 6.85
N CYS A 253 -10.42 45.13 7.17
CA CYS A 253 -11.43 45.02 8.21
C CYS A 253 -12.82 44.83 7.59
N SER A 254 -13.48 43.71 7.91
CA SER A 254 -14.89 43.45 7.55
C SER A 254 -15.70 43.06 8.80
N GLY A 255 -15.48 43.78 9.90
CA GLY A 255 -15.96 43.42 11.24
C GLY A 255 -14.97 42.54 12.01
N VAL A 256 -14.19 41.73 11.28
CA VAL A 256 -12.96 41.07 11.76
C VAL A 256 -11.79 41.36 10.83
N CYS A 257 -10.56 41.30 11.35
CA CYS A 257 -9.35 41.38 10.54
C CYS A 257 -9.22 40.11 9.69
N ARG A 258 -9.26 40.26 8.36
CA ARG A 258 -9.19 39.15 7.40
C ARG A 258 -8.26 39.46 6.25
N CYS A 259 -7.83 38.43 5.53
CA CYS A 259 -7.05 38.62 4.31
C CYS A 259 -7.95 39.07 3.14
N LYS A 260 -7.48 40.04 2.36
CA LYS A 260 -8.08 40.41 1.08
C LYS A 260 -7.97 39.23 0.13
N LEU A 261 -8.94 39.03 -0.75
CA LEU A 261 -8.74 38.11 -1.88
C LEU A 261 -7.59 38.62 -2.78
N PRO A 262 -6.75 37.71 -3.32
CA PRO A 262 -6.76 36.25 -3.22
C PRO A 262 -5.83 35.70 -2.12
N TYR A 263 -5.59 36.48 -1.07
CA TYR A 263 -4.69 36.09 0.01
C TYR A 263 -5.42 35.26 1.06
N VAL A 264 -4.69 34.34 1.66
CA VAL A 264 -5.12 33.41 2.70
C VAL A 264 -4.27 33.57 3.94
N LYS A 265 -4.86 33.29 5.10
CA LYS A 265 -4.19 33.37 6.40
C LYS A 265 -3.08 32.32 6.54
N THR A 266 -2.02 32.68 7.26
CA THR A 266 -1.05 31.71 7.78
C THR A 266 -1.63 30.94 8.98
N LYS A 267 -1.05 29.78 9.32
CA LYS A 267 -1.49 28.95 10.47
C LYS A 267 -1.50 29.68 11.82
N ASP A 268 -0.64 30.67 11.98
CA ASP A 268 -0.52 31.51 13.17
C ASP A 268 -1.44 32.74 13.12
N ASN A 269 -2.25 32.90 12.08
CA ASN A 269 -3.14 34.04 11.84
C ASN A 269 -2.46 35.41 11.84
N ARG A 270 -1.16 35.50 11.58
CA ARG A 270 -0.43 36.79 11.66
C ARG A 270 -0.11 37.40 10.31
N ASN A 271 -0.25 36.65 9.22
CA ASN A 271 0.14 37.08 7.89
C ASN A 271 -0.85 36.60 6.83
N CYS A 272 -0.92 37.35 5.72
CA CYS A 272 -1.64 36.95 4.53
C CYS A 272 -0.65 36.51 3.44
N LYS A 273 -0.82 35.28 2.94
CA LYS A 273 -0.04 34.72 1.84
C LYS A 273 -0.90 34.60 0.59
N LEU A 274 -0.31 34.77 -0.57
CA LEU A 274 -1.01 34.62 -1.84
C LEU A 274 -1.47 33.16 -2.01
N ALA A 275 -2.77 32.94 -2.21
CA ALA A 275 -3.27 31.62 -2.60
C ALA A 275 -2.79 31.23 -4.00
N ARG A 276 -2.58 29.94 -4.22
CA ARG A 276 -2.00 29.37 -5.42
C ARG A 276 -2.95 28.32 -6.00
N PRO A 277 -3.21 28.35 -7.32
CA PRO A 277 -4.02 27.33 -7.96
C PRO A 277 -3.27 25.99 -8.00
N TYR A 278 -3.97 24.92 -8.36
CA TYR A 278 -3.40 23.59 -8.52
C TYR A 278 -2.21 23.61 -9.51
N GLY A 279 -1.14 22.88 -9.19
CA GLY A 279 0.09 22.82 -9.98
C GLY A 279 0.99 24.07 -9.90
N ALA A 280 0.53 25.17 -9.31
CA ALA A 280 1.36 26.37 -9.18
C ALA A 280 2.39 26.23 -8.06
N GLN A 281 3.51 26.93 -8.23
CA GLN A 281 4.58 26.97 -7.23
C GLN A 281 4.08 27.56 -5.91
N CYS A 282 4.38 26.86 -4.83
CA CYS A 282 3.98 27.19 -3.47
C CYS A 282 5.20 27.18 -2.55
N GLN A 283 5.08 27.89 -1.43
CA GLN A 283 6.12 27.92 -0.39
C GLN A 283 5.72 27.13 0.86
N SER A 284 4.41 27.00 1.09
CA SER A 284 3.85 26.32 2.25
C SER A 284 2.41 25.88 1.95
N ASP A 285 1.89 24.95 2.76
CA ASP A 285 0.56 24.35 2.56
C ASP A 285 -0.57 25.39 2.57
N GLU A 286 -0.41 26.47 3.33
CA GLU A 286 -1.43 27.52 3.43
C GLU A 286 -1.73 28.14 2.07
N ALA A 287 -0.72 28.27 1.21
CA ALA A 287 -0.90 28.80 -0.13
C ALA A 287 -1.85 27.94 -0.99
N CYS A 288 -2.04 26.67 -0.66
CA CYS A 288 -2.90 25.75 -1.42
C CYS A 288 -4.30 25.57 -0.80
N MET A 289 -4.60 26.23 0.34
CA MET A 289 -5.83 25.97 1.12
C MET A 289 -7.14 26.27 0.37
N THR A 290 -7.10 27.14 -0.65
CA THR A 290 -8.30 27.45 -1.46
C THR A 290 -8.71 26.30 -2.38
N LEU A 291 -7.86 25.28 -2.51
CA LEU A 291 -8.17 24.01 -3.18
C LEU A 291 -8.82 23.00 -2.21
N GLY A 292 -9.16 23.41 -0.98
CA GLY A 292 -9.77 22.57 0.05
C GLY A 292 -8.76 21.89 0.97
N GLY A 293 -9.25 21.26 2.04
CA GLY A 293 -8.43 20.59 3.05
C GLY A 293 -7.59 19.41 2.53
N GLY A 294 -7.94 18.89 1.36
CA GLY A 294 -7.21 17.85 0.63
C GLY A 294 -5.95 18.34 -0.09
N ALA A 295 -5.67 19.64 -0.14
CA ALA A 295 -4.51 20.18 -0.84
C ALA A 295 -3.32 20.46 0.10
N TYR A 296 -2.11 20.38 -0.46
CA TYR A 296 -0.87 20.71 0.25
C TYR A 296 0.26 21.10 -0.72
N CYS A 297 1.33 21.67 -0.18
CA CYS A 297 2.48 22.11 -0.95
C CYS A 297 3.53 21.00 -1.04
N LYS A 298 3.46 20.22 -2.11
CA LYS A 298 4.27 19.02 -2.34
C LYS A 298 5.54 19.34 -3.11
N ALA A 299 6.66 18.69 -2.76
CA ALA A 299 7.85 18.69 -3.61
C ALA A 299 7.58 17.97 -4.94
N ASP A 300 7.88 18.67 -6.04
CA ASP A 300 7.68 18.22 -7.41
C ASP A 300 8.93 18.59 -8.21
N GLY A 301 9.88 17.65 -8.26
CA GLY A 301 11.23 17.89 -8.76
C GLY A 301 12.02 18.88 -7.88
N ILE A 302 12.51 19.96 -8.48
CA ILE A 302 13.32 21.00 -7.80
C ILE A 302 12.43 22.03 -7.08
N TYR A 303 11.15 22.14 -7.48
CA TYR A 303 10.21 23.12 -6.95
C TYR A 303 9.19 22.45 -6.03
N LYS A 304 8.42 23.25 -5.30
CA LYS A 304 7.22 22.78 -4.60
C LYS A 304 5.99 23.36 -5.28
N ASN A 305 5.02 22.51 -5.57
CA ASN A 305 3.79 22.86 -6.28
C ASN A 305 2.55 22.43 -5.47
N CYS A 306 1.45 23.16 -5.59
CA CYS A 306 0.18 22.76 -4.98
C CYS A 306 -0.33 21.46 -5.61
N ASN A 307 -0.57 20.46 -4.77
CA ASN A 307 -1.01 19.12 -5.15
C ASN A 307 -2.06 18.60 -4.16
N CYS A 308 -2.78 17.55 -4.55
CA CYS A 308 -3.68 16.84 -3.65
C CYS A 308 -2.91 15.83 -2.79
N LYS A 309 -3.33 15.72 -1.53
CA LYS A 309 -2.87 14.71 -0.57
C LYS A 309 -3.22 13.31 -1.09
N GLN A 310 -2.57 12.28 -0.55
CA GLN A 310 -2.95 10.91 -0.84
C GLN A 310 -4.40 10.64 -0.43
N GLY A 311 -5.17 9.93 -1.27
CA GLY A 311 -6.61 9.72 -1.08
C GLY A 311 -7.47 10.92 -1.49
N TYR A 312 -6.90 11.85 -2.27
CA TYR A 312 -7.60 12.98 -2.87
C TYR A 312 -7.14 13.15 -4.32
N HIS A 313 -8.04 13.59 -5.19
CA HIS A 313 -7.72 13.99 -6.55
C HIS A 313 -8.28 15.38 -6.88
N TYR A 314 -7.69 16.03 -7.88
CA TYR A 314 -8.07 17.37 -8.29
C TYR A 314 -9.19 17.34 -9.32
N VAL A 315 -10.26 18.08 -9.06
CA VAL A 315 -11.39 18.26 -9.98
C VAL A 315 -11.42 19.69 -10.49
N ASP A 316 -11.08 19.87 -11.77
CA ASP A 316 -10.93 21.20 -12.36
C ASP A 316 -12.23 22.00 -12.44
N SER A 317 -13.38 21.34 -12.61
CA SER A 317 -14.69 21.99 -12.60
C SER A 317 -15.06 22.55 -11.22
N LEU A 318 -14.50 22.00 -10.15
CA LEU A 318 -14.72 22.44 -8.77
C LEU A 318 -13.58 23.32 -8.23
N LYS A 319 -12.41 23.26 -8.87
CA LYS A 319 -11.14 23.84 -8.39
C LYS A 319 -10.75 23.35 -7.00
N LEU A 320 -11.03 22.07 -6.70
CA LEU A 320 -10.78 21.44 -5.40
C LEU A 320 -10.04 20.11 -5.52
N CYS A 321 -9.27 19.80 -4.47
CA CYS A 321 -8.85 18.45 -4.14
C CYS A 321 -9.95 17.79 -3.31
N ILE A 322 -10.69 16.85 -3.90
CA ILE A 322 -11.79 16.14 -3.24
C ILE A 322 -11.34 14.74 -2.81
N PRO A 323 -11.96 14.15 -1.77
CA PRO A 323 -11.61 12.81 -1.32
C PRO A 323 -11.92 11.78 -2.39
N ASP A 324 -11.04 10.80 -2.55
CA ASP A 324 -11.27 9.65 -3.43
C ASP A 324 -12.34 8.75 -2.82
N LYS A 325 -13.45 8.51 -3.54
CA LYS A 325 -14.46 7.53 -3.12
C LYS A 325 -14.22 6.16 -3.72
N VAL A 326 -14.25 5.15 -2.85
CA VAL A 326 -14.02 3.75 -3.22
C VAL A 326 -15.31 3.07 -3.72
N PRO A 327 -15.23 1.87 -4.34
CA PRO A 327 -16.43 1.14 -4.76
C PRO A 327 -17.44 0.98 -3.62
N GLN A 328 -18.73 1.04 -3.99
CA GLN A 328 -19.90 1.00 -3.11
C GLN A 328 -20.16 2.25 -2.26
N GLU A 329 -19.26 3.23 -2.22
CA GLU A 329 -19.54 4.51 -1.56
C GLU A 329 -20.50 5.38 -2.37
N SER A 330 -21.29 6.18 -1.67
CA SER A 330 -22.28 7.06 -2.29
C SER A 330 -21.63 8.21 -3.07
N CYS A 331 -22.06 8.39 -4.31
CA CYS A 331 -21.55 9.38 -5.25
C CYS A 331 -22.70 10.14 -5.93
N TYR A 332 -22.37 11.32 -6.45
CA TYR A 332 -23.27 12.16 -7.23
C TYR A 332 -22.83 12.32 -8.69
N GLN A 333 -21.53 12.23 -8.95
CA GLN A 333 -20.91 12.41 -10.26
C GLN A 333 -19.76 11.42 -10.42
N ASP A 334 -19.38 11.11 -11.66
CA ASP A 334 -18.29 10.16 -11.94
C ASP A 334 -16.96 10.58 -11.32
N PHE A 335 -16.67 11.88 -11.33
CA PHE A 335 -15.45 12.41 -10.72
C PHE A 335 -15.44 12.27 -9.19
N ASP A 336 -16.52 11.85 -8.51
CA ASP A 336 -16.45 11.53 -7.08
C ASP A 336 -15.63 10.27 -6.81
N CYS A 337 -15.63 9.35 -7.77
CA CYS A 337 -15.03 8.03 -7.63
C CYS A 337 -13.54 8.08 -7.98
N VAL A 338 -12.76 7.10 -7.50
CA VAL A 338 -11.33 6.97 -7.82
C VAL A 338 -11.14 7.06 -9.34
N ALA A 339 -10.43 8.11 -9.76
CA ALA A 339 -10.22 8.44 -11.16
C ALA A 339 -9.60 7.24 -11.92
N ASP A 340 -10.03 7.09 -13.17
CA ASP A 340 -9.59 6.11 -14.18
C ASP A 340 -10.05 4.65 -14.03
N SER A 341 -10.63 4.26 -12.89
CA SER A 341 -11.03 2.85 -12.64
C SER A 341 -12.47 2.66 -12.20
N SER A 342 -13.22 3.74 -11.93
CA SER A 342 -14.61 3.66 -11.47
C SER A 342 -15.48 4.85 -11.91
N SER A 343 -16.80 4.61 -12.00
CA SER A 343 -17.86 5.58 -12.34
C SER A 343 -18.95 5.59 -11.28
N CYS A 344 -19.74 6.66 -11.27
CA CYS A 344 -20.90 6.78 -10.40
C CYS A 344 -22.15 6.18 -11.05
N VAL A 345 -22.56 4.99 -10.60
CA VAL A 345 -23.71 4.27 -11.18
C VAL A 345 -24.76 4.04 -10.10
N ASN A 346 -25.99 4.50 -10.35
CA ASN A 346 -27.11 4.40 -9.40
C ASN A 346 -26.80 5.00 -8.00
N GLY A 347 -25.97 6.06 -7.98
CA GLY A 347 -25.60 6.76 -6.75
C GLY A 347 -24.49 6.10 -5.94
N ASN A 348 -23.86 5.04 -6.44
CA ASN A 348 -22.69 4.42 -5.82
C ASN A 348 -21.52 4.28 -6.81
N CYS A 349 -20.29 4.35 -6.31
CA CYS A 349 -19.10 4.11 -7.14
C CYS A 349 -19.01 2.64 -7.55
N THR A 350 -18.83 2.39 -8.84
CA THR A 350 -18.70 1.05 -9.44
C THR A 350 -17.50 1.01 -10.38
N CYS A 351 -16.76 -0.10 -10.39
CA CYS A 351 -15.63 -0.26 -11.29
C CYS A 351 -16.04 -0.20 -12.76
N HIS A 352 -15.17 0.36 -13.60
CA HIS A 352 -15.32 0.34 -15.05
C HIS A 352 -15.21 -1.07 -15.63
N ASP A 353 -15.66 -1.24 -16.87
CA ASP A 353 -15.39 -2.45 -17.64
C ASP A 353 -13.88 -2.70 -17.74
N GLY A 354 -13.45 -3.93 -17.46
CA GLY A 354 -12.03 -4.30 -17.38
C GLY A 354 -11.41 -4.03 -16.01
N TYR A 355 -12.20 -3.72 -14.99
CA TYR A 355 -11.81 -3.65 -13.59
C TYR A 355 -12.83 -4.38 -12.72
N HIS A 356 -12.36 -4.95 -11.61
CA HIS A 356 -13.22 -5.54 -10.58
C HIS A 356 -12.82 -5.06 -9.18
N GLU A 357 -13.74 -5.20 -8.24
CA GLU A 357 -13.51 -4.80 -6.85
C GLU A 357 -12.64 -5.83 -6.13
N ASN A 358 -11.50 -5.37 -5.63
CA ASN A 358 -10.61 -6.10 -4.75
C ASN A 358 -10.21 -5.21 -3.56
N SER A 359 -10.58 -5.63 -2.35
CA SER A 359 -10.24 -4.93 -1.10
C SER A 359 -10.65 -3.45 -1.11
N ALA A 360 -11.87 -3.16 -1.58
CA ALA A 360 -12.41 -1.81 -1.76
C ALA A 360 -11.64 -0.93 -2.75
N LEU A 361 -10.91 -1.51 -3.71
CA LEU A 361 -10.31 -0.78 -4.83
C LEU A 361 -10.71 -1.45 -6.14
N CYS A 362 -10.78 -0.66 -7.21
CA CYS A 362 -10.90 -1.21 -8.55
C CYS A 362 -9.52 -1.62 -9.05
N VAL A 363 -9.35 -2.92 -9.28
CA VAL A 363 -8.12 -3.51 -9.80
C VAL A 363 -8.40 -3.95 -11.23
N ALA A 364 -7.45 -3.68 -12.13
CA ALA A 364 -7.58 -4.07 -13.52
C ALA A 364 -7.74 -5.59 -13.64
N ASP A 365 -8.66 -6.00 -14.49
CA ASP A 365 -8.87 -7.41 -14.82
C ASP A 365 -7.64 -7.97 -15.53
N VAL A 366 -7.23 -9.15 -15.10
CA VAL A 366 -6.15 -9.88 -15.74
C VAL A 366 -6.64 -10.44 -17.08
N ASN A 367 -5.92 -10.14 -18.16
CA ASN A 367 -6.30 -10.54 -19.53
C ASN A 367 -5.47 -11.70 -20.09
N VAL A 368 -4.40 -12.12 -19.42
CA VAL A 368 -3.61 -13.33 -19.75
C VAL A 368 -3.18 -14.09 -18.50
N LEU A 369 -3.05 -15.41 -18.59
CA LEU A 369 -2.45 -16.23 -17.54
C LEU A 369 -0.97 -15.86 -17.37
N GLY A 370 -0.45 -15.96 -16.16
CA GLY A 370 0.92 -15.59 -15.81
C GLY A 370 1.13 -14.13 -15.40
N ASP A 371 0.11 -13.28 -15.59
CA ASP A 371 0.04 -11.93 -15.07
C ASP A 371 -0.16 -11.89 -13.55
N TYR A 372 0.16 -10.74 -12.98
CA TYR A 372 0.15 -10.51 -11.54
C TYR A 372 -1.27 -10.59 -10.96
N CYS A 373 -1.38 -11.18 -9.78
CA CYS A 373 -2.60 -11.21 -8.99
C CYS A 373 -2.29 -11.12 -7.49
N LEU A 374 -3.25 -10.61 -6.73
CA LEU A 374 -3.29 -10.59 -5.27
C LEU A 374 -4.16 -11.73 -4.73
N ASN A 375 -5.29 -12.02 -5.37
CA ASN A 375 -6.19 -13.10 -5.00
C ASN A 375 -6.94 -13.67 -6.20
N VAL A 376 -7.82 -14.66 -5.95
CA VAL A 376 -8.52 -15.41 -7.00
C VAL A 376 -9.48 -14.56 -7.83
N LYS A 377 -10.04 -13.47 -7.29
CA LYS A 377 -10.95 -12.59 -8.03
C LYS A 377 -10.21 -11.86 -9.16
N ASP A 378 -8.92 -11.61 -8.99
CA ASP A 378 -8.10 -11.00 -10.04
C ASP A 378 -7.98 -11.90 -11.27
N CYS A 379 -8.08 -13.22 -11.08
CA CYS A 379 -7.96 -14.20 -12.15
C CYS A 379 -9.29 -14.52 -12.82
N SER A 380 -10.11 -13.50 -13.10
CA SER A 380 -11.43 -13.66 -13.73
C SER A 380 -11.37 -13.93 -15.25
N ILE A 381 -10.17 -14.05 -15.82
CA ILE A 381 -9.93 -14.30 -17.25
C ILE A 381 -10.66 -15.53 -17.81
N SER A 382 -10.75 -16.62 -17.04
CA SER A 382 -11.45 -17.83 -17.43
C SER A 382 -11.81 -18.68 -16.20
N ASN A 383 -12.65 -19.69 -16.40
CA ASN A 383 -12.94 -20.68 -15.35
C ASN A 383 -11.70 -21.55 -15.07
N ASN A 384 -11.61 -22.07 -13.84
CA ASN A 384 -10.54 -22.97 -13.40
C ASN A 384 -9.16 -22.31 -13.30
N THR A 385 -9.14 -21.02 -12.98
CA THR A 385 -7.94 -20.24 -12.67
C THR A 385 -7.79 -20.05 -11.16
N VAL A 386 -6.56 -19.81 -10.71
CA VAL A 386 -6.21 -19.51 -9.33
C VAL A 386 -5.02 -18.58 -9.27
N CYS A 387 -5.03 -17.67 -8.30
CA CYS A 387 -3.85 -16.87 -8.00
C CYS A 387 -2.86 -17.69 -7.16
N LYS A 388 -1.75 -18.10 -7.76
CA LYS A 388 -0.70 -18.89 -7.12
C LYS A 388 0.65 -18.22 -7.34
N ASN A 389 1.41 -18.00 -6.26
CA ASN A 389 2.69 -17.29 -6.30
C ASN A 389 2.57 -15.89 -6.97
N SER A 390 1.50 -15.17 -6.64
CA SER A 390 1.16 -13.86 -7.22
C SER A 390 0.99 -13.83 -8.73
N LYS A 391 0.68 -14.99 -9.35
CA LYS A 391 0.36 -15.09 -10.77
C LYS A 391 -0.92 -15.88 -11.02
N CYS A 392 -1.71 -15.45 -12.00
CA CYS A 392 -2.86 -16.23 -12.44
C CYS A 392 -2.41 -17.49 -13.16
N THR A 393 -2.83 -18.65 -12.65
CA THR A 393 -2.44 -19.97 -13.16
C THR A 393 -3.65 -20.89 -13.20
N CYS A 394 -3.58 -21.98 -13.95
CA CYS A 394 -4.64 -22.98 -13.93
C CYS A 394 -4.64 -23.78 -12.62
N VAL A 395 -5.83 -24.17 -12.16
CA VAL A 395 -5.98 -25.14 -11.07
C VAL A 395 -5.45 -26.52 -11.49
N ASN A 396 -5.21 -27.41 -10.53
CA ASN A 396 -4.66 -28.74 -10.79
C ASN A 396 -5.47 -29.52 -11.86
N ASN A 397 -4.75 -30.19 -12.78
CA ASN A 397 -5.28 -30.93 -13.94
C ASN A 397 -5.92 -30.08 -15.04
N TYR A 398 -5.80 -28.75 -14.94
CA TYR A 398 -6.09 -27.84 -16.03
C TYR A 398 -4.78 -27.20 -16.52
N PHE A 399 -4.71 -26.96 -17.83
CA PHE A 399 -3.54 -26.46 -18.51
C PHE A 399 -3.93 -25.27 -19.38
N ALA A 400 -3.02 -24.30 -19.47
CA ALA A 400 -3.23 -23.10 -20.26
C ALA A 400 -3.24 -23.47 -21.75
N THR A 401 -4.16 -22.88 -22.51
CA THR A 401 -4.14 -22.87 -23.97
C THR A 401 -2.92 -22.08 -24.50
N GLU A 402 -2.57 -22.26 -25.77
CA GLU A 402 -1.42 -21.56 -26.39
C GLU A 402 -1.50 -20.03 -26.28
N ASP A 403 -2.71 -19.47 -26.36
CA ASP A 403 -2.98 -18.04 -26.22
C ASP A 403 -2.96 -17.55 -24.76
N GLN A 404 -2.75 -18.45 -23.79
CA GLN A 404 -2.71 -18.18 -22.36
C GLN A 404 -3.97 -17.53 -21.80
N VAL A 405 -5.13 -17.64 -22.44
CA VAL A 405 -6.37 -17.05 -21.89
C VAL A 405 -7.32 -18.07 -21.25
N THR A 406 -7.20 -19.34 -21.61
CA THR A 406 -8.14 -20.38 -21.16
C THR A 406 -7.42 -21.52 -20.45
N CYS A 407 -8.01 -22.02 -19.36
CA CYS A 407 -7.60 -23.26 -18.71
C CYS A 407 -8.50 -24.42 -19.16
N LEU A 408 -7.97 -25.37 -19.94
CA LEU A 408 -8.69 -26.57 -20.37
C LEU A 408 -8.14 -27.82 -19.69
N LYS A 409 -8.85 -28.94 -19.81
CA LYS A 409 -8.54 -30.16 -19.08
C LYS A 409 -7.33 -30.90 -19.68
N GLY A 410 -6.59 -31.61 -18.82
CA GLY A 410 -5.51 -32.50 -19.23
C GLY A 410 -5.96 -33.88 -19.72
N VAL A 411 -4.99 -34.76 -19.98
CA VAL A 411 -5.21 -36.14 -20.42
C VAL A 411 -6.12 -36.92 -19.43
N ALA A 412 -6.94 -37.83 -19.95
CA ALA A 412 -7.93 -38.67 -19.29
C ALA A 412 -9.21 -37.97 -18.78
N ALA A 413 -9.30 -36.64 -18.87
CA ALA A 413 -10.48 -35.90 -18.46
C ALA A 413 -11.63 -36.02 -19.47
N ALA A 414 -12.88 -35.88 -19.01
CA ALA A 414 -14.05 -35.95 -19.88
C ALA A 414 -14.18 -34.73 -20.79
N CYS A 415 -14.52 -34.95 -22.05
CA CYS A 415 -14.70 -33.94 -23.10
C CYS A 415 -15.87 -34.30 -24.01
N SER A 416 -16.35 -33.33 -24.78
CA SER A 416 -17.44 -33.47 -25.75
C SER A 416 -17.05 -32.95 -27.14
N ASN A 417 -16.14 -31.97 -27.21
CA ASN A 417 -15.69 -31.37 -28.45
C ASN A 417 -14.28 -31.87 -28.84
N VAL A 418 -14.11 -32.26 -30.11
CA VAL A 418 -12.98 -33.05 -30.64
C VAL A 418 -11.62 -32.39 -30.39
N THR A 419 -11.55 -31.06 -30.31
CA THR A 419 -10.27 -30.31 -30.18
C THR A 419 -10.28 -29.12 -29.22
N GLN A 420 -11.44 -28.60 -28.82
CA GLN A 420 -11.53 -27.39 -27.98
C GLN A 420 -11.55 -27.65 -26.46
N ASP A 421 -11.66 -28.91 -26.02
CA ASP A 421 -11.84 -29.23 -24.60
C ASP A 421 -10.54 -29.65 -23.89
N CYS A 422 -9.47 -29.90 -24.66
CA CYS A 422 -8.25 -30.54 -24.18
C CYS A 422 -7.04 -29.61 -24.41
N ALA A 423 -6.37 -29.19 -23.33
CA ALA A 423 -5.18 -28.34 -23.42
C ALA A 423 -3.86 -29.13 -23.40
N ALA A 424 -3.88 -30.41 -23.01
CA ALA A 424 -2.66 -31.18 -22.98
C ALA A 424 -2.04 -31.28 -24.37
N ASP A 425 -0.74 -30.99 -24.47
CA ASP A 425 -0.02 -30.91 -25.73
C ASP A 425 -0.12 -32.24 -26.51
N GLY A 426 -0.54 -32.17 -27.77
CA GLY A 426 -0.76 -33.34 -28.63
C GLY A 426 -1.96 -34.22 -28.25
N SER A 427 -2.86 -33.78 -27.36
CA SER A 427 -4.10 -34.51 -27.02
C SER A 427 -5.31 -34.08 -27.86
N SER A 428 -6.32 -34.94 -27.96
CA SER A 428 -7.60 -34.64 -28.61
C SER A 428 -8.73 -35.35 -27.91
N CYS A 429 -9.97 -34.91 -28.11
CA CYS A 429 -11.12 -35.56 -27.50
C CYS A 429 -11.49 -36.83 -28.30
N ILE A 430 -11.16 -37.98 -27.73
CA ILE A 430 -11.36 -39.30 -28.33
C ILE A 430 -12.26 -40.09 -27.38
N GLN A 431 -13.39 -40.59 -27.89
CA GLN A 431 -14.38 -41.35 -27.11
C GLN A 431 -14.86 -40.63 -25.83
N GLY A 432 -15.01 -39.31 -25.90
CA GLY A 432 -15.47 -38.50 -24.79
C GLY A 432 -14.44 -38.26 -23.69
N LYS A 433 -13.15 -38.55 -23.95
CA LYS A 433 -12.04 -38.20 -23.05
C LYS A 433 -10.89 -37.54 -23.80
N CYS A 434 -10.20 -36.59 -23.16
CA CYS A 434 -8.95 -36.05 -23.66
C CYS A 434 -7.92 -37.17 -23.66
N ALA A 435 -7.52 -37.63 -24.85
CA ALA A 435 -6.65 -38.78 -25.00
C ALA A 435 -5.57 -38.49 -26.04
N CYS A 436 -4.50 -39.28 -25.94
CA CYS A 436 -3.39 -39.21 -26.89
C CYS A 436 -3.72 -40.02 -28.15
N PRO A 437 -3.24 -39.56 -29.32
CA PRO A 437 -3.38 -40.30 -30.57
C PRO A 437 -2.56 -41.60 -30.55
N ASP A 438 -2.76 -42.45 -31.57
CA ASP A 438 -2.05 -43.72 -31.69
C ASP A 438 -0.52 -43.56 -31.61
N ASN A 439 0.13 -44.44 -30.86
CA ASN A 439 1.57 -44.41 -30.52
C ASN A 439 2.01 -43.26 -29.60
N TYR A 440 1.09 -42.62 -28.88
CA TYR A 440 1.40 -41.68 -27.81
C TYR A 440 0.73 -42.10 -26.50
N VAL A 441 1.30 -41.66 -25.38
CA VAL A 441 0.85 -41.93 -24.01
C VAL A 441 0.87 -40.64 -23.19
N GLY A 442 -0.04 -40.50 -22.24
CA GLY A 442 -0.06 -39.33 -21.37
C GLY A 442 1.17 -39.26 -20.47
N SER A 443 1.69 -38.05 -20.26
CA SER A 443 2.63 -37.76 -19.20
C SER A 443 2.00 -37.99 -17.82
N SER A 444 2.84 -38.22 -16.83
CA SER A 444 2.46 -38.47 -15.44
C SER A 444 1.73 -37.30 -14.78
N ASP A 445 1.98 -36.07 -15.25
CA ASP A 445 1.30 -34.85 -14.83
C ASP A 445 0.07 -34.50 -15.70
N PHE A 446 -0.27 -35.34 -16.69
CA PHE A 446 -1.38 -35.16 -17.64
C PHE A 446 -1.28 -33.93 -18.56
N SER A 447 -0.10 -33.28 -18.64
CA SER A 447 0.11 -32.04 -19.39
C SER A 447 0.41 -32.24 -20.88
N LYS A 448 0.89 -33.42 -21.29
CA LYS A 448 1.30 -33.69 -22.67
C LYS A 448 1.16 -35.15 -23.07
N CYS A 449 1.09 -35.37 -24.38
CA CYS A 449 1.19 -36.67 -25.01
C CYS A 449 2.64 -36.94 -25.42
N LEU A 450 3.25 -37.93 -24.79
CA LEU A 450 4.60 -38.38 -25.06
C LEU A 450 4.59 -39.53 -26.06
N PRO A 451 5.54 -39.58 -27.01
CA PRO A 451 5.63 -40.69 -27.94
C PRO A 451 5.94 -41.98 -27.18
N VAL A 452 5.32 -43.08 -27.59
CA VAL A 452 5.68 -44.42 -27.15
C VAL A 452 7.08 -44.77 -27.68
N VAL A 453 7.96 -45.24 -26.80
CA VAL A 453 9.37 -45.48 -27.09
C VAL A 453 9.72 -46.95 -26.90
N VAL A 454 10.48 -47.50 -27.85
CA VAL A 454 10.99 -48.88 -27.80
C VAL A 454 12.30 -48.97 -27.00
N LYS A 455 12.68 -50.18 -26.57
CA LYS A 455 13.91 -50.42 -25.81
C LYS A 455 15.16 -49.81 -26.48
N GLY A 456 16.04 -49.25 -25.67
CA GLY A 456 17.34 -48.71 -26.12
C GLY A 456 17.26 -47.31 -26.75
N ARG A 457 16.07 -46.71 -26.79
CA ARG A 457 15.86 -45.33 -27.25
C ARG A 457 15.62 -44.39 -26.07
N LYS A 458 15.90 -43.10 -26.28
CA LYS A 458 15.77 -42.07 -25.24
C LYS A 458 14.33 -41.89 -24.81
N CYS A 459 14.12 -41.70 -23.51
CA CYS A 459 12.84 -41.42 -22.89
C CYS A 459 12.99 -40.35 -21.81
N GLU A 460 11.86 -39.76 -21.43
CA GLU A 460 11.69 -38.81 -20.34
C GLU A 460 10.95 -39.46 -19.16
N GLU A 461 9.96 -40.29 -19.45
CA GLU A 461 9.07 -40.88 -18.45
C GLU A 461 8.86 -42.38 -18.68
N ASP A 462 8.56 -43.11 -17.61
CA ASP A 462 8.26 -44.54 -17.66
C ASP A 462 7.07 -44.86 -18.58
N SER A 463 6.07 -43.98 -18.65
CA SER A 463 4.84 -44.20 -19.44
C SER A 463 5.17 -44.51 -20.89
N GLN A 464 6.20 -43.88 -21.45
CA GLN A 464 6.67 -44.08 -22.83
C GLN A 464 7.13 -45.51 -23.11
N CYS A 465 7.70 -46.17 -22.10
CA CYS A 465 8.30 -47.50 -22.23
C CYS A 465 7.28 -48.62 -21.96
N ARG A 466 6.20 -48.32 -21.24
CA ARG A 466 5.23 -49.30 -20.73
C ARG A 466 4.37 -49.96 -21.83
N ASP A 467 4.05 -49.25 -22.90
CA ASP A 467 3.19 -49.80 -23.98
C ASP A 467 3.88 -50.95 -24.73
N LYS A 468 5.16 -50.80 -25.09
CA LYS A 468 5.91 -51.82 -25.84
C LYS A 468 6.65 -52.82 -24.95
N LEU A 469 7.18 -52.37 -23.81
CA LEU A 469 7.99 -53.22 -22.93
C LEU A 469 7.19 -53.83 -21.77
N GLY A 470 5.93 -53.44 -21.60
CA GLY A 470 5.05 -53.96 -20.57
C GLY A 470 4.80 -52.98 -19.44
N ILE A 471 3.53 -52.87 -19.04
CA ILE A 471 3.04 -51.92 -18.04
C ILE A 471 3.79 -52.06 -16.72
N GLU A 472 4.09 -53.30 -16.33
CA GLU A 472 4.80 -53.56 -15.09
C GLU A 472 6.31 -53.45 -15.25
N GLY A 473 6.90 -53.93 -16.34
CA GLY A 473 8.36 -54.11 -16.46
C GLY A 473 9.11 -53.00 -17.17
N GLY A 474 8.46 -52.26 -18.07
CA GLY A 474 9.05 -51.19 -18.86
C GLY A 474 9.18 -49.88 -18.06
N ALA A 475 10.37 -49.30 -18.07
CA ALA A 475 10.66 -48.04 -17.38
C ALA A 475 11.70 -47.22 -18.14
N CYS A 476 11.77 -45.92 -17.83
CA CYS A 476 12.80 -45.04 -18.34
C CYS A 476 14.02 -45.10 -17.42
N VAL A 477 14.94 -46.02 -17.73
CA VAL A 477 16.12 -46.28 -16.90
C VAL A 477 17.30 -45.51 -17.48
N ASP A 478 17.88 -44.60 -16.68
CA ASP A 478 19.00 -43.74 -17.09
C ASP A 478 18.73 -42.97 -18.40
N GLY A 479 17.49 -42.50 -18.58
CA GLY A 479 17.05 -41.75 -19.76
C GLY A 479 16.85 -42.60 -21.02
N VAL A 480 16.84 -43.94 -20.89
CA VAL A 480 16.66 -44.89 -21.99
C VAL A 480 15.61 -45.94 -21.63
N CYS A 481 14.72 -46.27 -22.56
CA CYS A 481 13.71 -47.30 -22.28
C CYS A 481 14.38 -48.65 -22.07
N GLY A 482 14.11 -49.24 -20.91
CA GLY A 482 14.67 -50.50 -20.44
C GLY A 482 13.74 -51.25 -19.52
N CYS A 483 14.22 -52.36 -18.97
CA CYS A 483 13.49 -53.10 -17.96
C CYS A 483 13.88 -52.57 -16.58
N LYS A 484 12.88 -52.30 -15.74
CA LYS A 484 13.09 -51.92 -14.35
C LYS A 484 13.76 -53.05 -13.56
N GLU A 485 14.27 -52.73 -12.38
CA GLU A 485 14.88 -53.72 -11.49
C GLU A 485 13.94 -54.90 -11.20
N GLY A 486 14.48 -56.12 -11.24
CA GLY A 486 13.72 -57.37 -11.08
C GLY A 486 13.01 -57.86 -12.35
N TYR A 487 13.19 -57.17 -13.48
CA TYR A 487 12.68 -57.58 -14.79
C TYR A 487 13.84 -57.74 -15.79
N HIS A 488 13.67 -58.62 -16.77
CA HIS A 488 14.62 -58.82 -17.85
C HIS A 488 13.93 -58.76 -19.20
N PHE A 489 14.69 -58.44 -20.23
CA PHE A 489 14.17 -58.31 -21.58
C PHE A 489 14.18 -59.67 -22.29
N ASN A 490 13.01 -60.14 -22.71
CA ASN A 490 12.86 -61.37 -23.48
C ASN A 490 11.67 -61.24 -24.45
N ASN A 491 11.83 -61.68 -25.69
CA ASN A 491 10.80 -61.61 -26.73
C ASN A 491 10.10 -60.25 -26.86
N ASN A 492 10.90 -59.16 -26.95
CA ASN A 492 10.44 -57.78 -27.04
C ASN A 492 9.65 -57.23 -25.85
N TYR A 493 9.68 -57.90 -24.70
CA TYR A 493 8.94 -57.52 -23.50
C TYR A 493 9.82 -57.62 -22.25
N CYS A 494 9.52 -56.82 -21.23
CA CYS A 494 10.18 -56.91 -19.92
C CYS A 494 9.40 -57.85 -19.02
N TRP A 495 9.93 -59.06 -18.84
CA TRP A 495 9.34 -60.09 -18.01
C TRP A 495 9.92 -60.05 -16.61
N LYS A 496 9.08 -60.29 -15.60
CA LYS A 496 9.53 -60.47 -14.23
C LYS A 496 10.52 -61.63 -14.18
N SER A 497 11.73 -61.37 -13.71
CA SER A 497 12.81 -62.35 -13.70
C SER A 497 12.51 -63.48 -12.73
N THR A 498 12.40 -64.70 -13.25
CA THR A 498 12.16 -65.95 -12.50
C THR A 498 13.38 -66.84 -12.64
N LYS A 499 13.98 -67.25 -11.52
CA LYS A 499 15.26 -68.00 -11.51
C LYS A 499 15.03 -69.50 -11.73
N LEU A 500 16.10 -70.25 -12.00
CA LEU A 500 16.05 -71.71 -12.04
C LEU A 500 15.45 -72.30 -10.75
N GLY A 501 14.55 -73.26 -10.91
CA GLY A 501 13.83 -73.90 -9.80
C GLY A 501 12.59 -73.15 -9.31
N GLU A 502 12.35 -71.91 -9.77
CA GLU A 502 11.14 -71.14 -9.44
C GLU A 502 10.00 -71.43 -10.43
N THR A 503 8.76 -71.19 -9.99
CA THR A 503 7.57 -71.45 -10.78
C THR A 503 7.40 -70.43 -11.90
N CYS A 504 7.17 -70.90 -13.12
CA CYS A 504 6.92 -70.10 -14.31
C CYS A 504 5.60 -70.49 -14.98
N GLN A 505 4.97 -69.50 -15.60
CA GLN A 505 3.80 -69.65 -16.47
C GLN A 505 4.19 -69.60 -17.95
N TYR A 506 5.19 -68.78 -18.28
CA TYR A 506 5.66 -68.58 -19.65
C TYR A 506 7.17 -68.79 -19.71
N GLU A 507 7.67 -69.35 -20.81
CA GLU A 507 9.12 -69.54 -21.02
C GLU A 507 9.88 -68.22 -20.89
N SER A 508 9.28 -67.11 -21.32
CA SER A 508 9.91 -65.79 -21.28
C SER A 508 10.10 -65.21 -19.87
N GLN A 509 9.52 -65.82 -18.82
CA GLN A 509 9.77 -65.41 -17.43
C GLN A 509 11.11 -65.93 -16.91
N CYS A 510 11.65 -67.01 -17.49
CA CYS A 510 12.86 -67.65 -17.01
C CYS A 510 14.10 -66.85 -17.37
N TYR A 511 14.92 -66.58 -16.35
CA TYR A 511 16.06 -65.68 -16.43
C TYR A 511 17.33 -66.35 -15.88
N LEU A 512 18.42 -66.22 -16.65
CA LEU A 512 19.78 -66.54 -16.21
C LEU A 512 20.58 -65.24 -16.05
N LYS A 513 21.44 -65.16 -15.03
CA LYS A 513 22.26 -63.97 -14.77
C LYS A 513 23.22 -63.69 -15.92
N SER A 514 23.68 -64.75 -16.59
CA SER A 514 24.49 -64.70 -17.82
C SER A 514 23.79 -64.08 -19.03
N GLY A 515 22.45 -63.94 -19.01
CA GLY A 515 21.66 -63.45 -20.13
C GLY A 515 21.46 -64.46 -21.26
N LEU A 516 21.86 -65.72 -21.07
CA LEU A 516 21.77 -66.80 -22.08
C LEU A 516 20.37 -67.44 -22.08
N LEU A 517 19.37 -66.66 -22.50
CA LEU A 517 17.95 -67.01 -22.43
C LEU A 517 17.57 -68.21 -23.31
N ASP A 518 18.40 -68.60 -24.29
CA ASP A 518 18.24 -69.79 -25.13
C ASP A 518 18.50 -71.11 -24.38
N ARG A 519 19.11 -71.04 -23.20
CA ARG A 519 19.51 -72.20 -22.39
C ARG A 519 18.52 -72.55 -21.29
N VAL A 520 17.53 -71.71 -21.04
CA VAL A 520 16.53 -71.89 -19.98
C VAL A 520 15.13 -71.89 -20.58
N LYS A 521 14.29 -72.81 -20.13
CA LYS A 521 12.88 -72.89 -20.52
C LYS A 521 11.97 -73.17 -19.33
N CYS A 522 10.69 -72.83 -19.49
CA CYS A 522 9.67 -73.21 -18.53
C CYS A 522 9.25 -74.66 -18.77
N ARG A 523 9.71 -75.58 -17.93
CA ARG A 523 9.44 -77.01 -18.04
C ARG A 523 8.58 -77.46 -16.87
N ASN A 524 7.39 -78.00 -17.16
CA ASN A 524 6.42 -78.42 -16.14
C ASN A 524 6.10 -77.32 -15.13
N GLY A 525 6.02 -76.06 -15.57
CA GLY A 525 5.74 -74.91 -14.71
C GLY A 525 6.90 -74.46 -13.83
N ILE A 526 8.13 -74.95 -14.07
CA ILE A 526 9.35 -74.57 -13.34
C ILE A 526 10.44 -74.16 -14.33
N CYS A 527 11.18 -73.10 -14.04
CA CYS A 527 12.31 -72.69 -14.88
C CYS A 527 13.45 -73.72 -14.74
N ALA A 528 13.79 -74.37 -15.84
CA ALA A 528 14.81 -75.41 -15.89
C ALA A 528 15.69 -75.27 -17.15
N CYS A 529 16.89 -75.82 -17.11
CA CYS A 529 17.75 -75.85 -18.28
C CYS A 529 17.11 -76.64 -19.44
N GLU A 530 17.35 -76.15 -20.66
CA GLU A 530 17.00 -76.86 -21.88
C GLU A 530 17.77 -78.19 -21.96
N PHE A 531 17.21 -79.20 -22.63
CA PHE A 531 17.66 -80.61 -22.57
C PHE A 531 19.16 -80.84 -22.85
N GLN A 532 19.80 -79.93 -23.59
CA GLN A 532 21.21 -80.00 -23.98
C GLN A 532 22.17 -79.29 -23.01
N TYR A 533 21.65 -78.73 -21.91
CA TYR A 533 22.42 -78.04 -20.89
C TYR A 533 22.14 -78.60 -19.49
N GLU A 534 23.17 -78.59 -18.65
CA GLU A 534 23.08 -79.00 -17.25
C GLU A 534 23.12 -77.78 -16.33
N GLN A 535 22.36 -77.84 -15.23
CA GLN A 535 22.33 -76.78 -14.22
C GLN A 535 23.60 -76.81 -13.37
N ALA A 536 24.30 -75.68 -13.32
CA ALA A 536 25.44 -75.44 -12.45
C ALA A 536 25.00 -74.88 -11.07
N GLU A 537 25.89 -74.93 -10.09
CA GLU A 537 25.63 -74.48 -8.71
C GLU A 537 25.28 -72.99 -8.60
N ASP A 538 25.76 -72.16 -9.54
CA ASP A 538 25.49 -70.73 -9.62
C ASP A 538 24.15 -70.39 -10.28
N LEU A 539 23.25 -71.36 -10.44
CA LEU A 539 21.96 -71.25 -11.14
C LEU A 539 22.12 -70.84 -12.62
N GLU A 540 23.13 -71.41 -13.29
CA GLU A 540 23.41 -71.24 -14.72
C GLU A 540 23.23 -72.54 -15.49
N CYS A 541 23.03 -72.46 -16.82
CA CYS A 541 22.93 -73.63 -17.70
C CYS A 541 24.17 -73.74 -18.60
N ARG A 542 24.92 -74.84 -18.47
CA ARG A 542 26.21 -75.06 -19.17
C ARG A 542 26.17 -76.34 -20.03
N SER A 543 26.88 -76.34 -21.15
CA SER A 543 26.95 -77.50 -22.06
C SER A 543 27.69 -78.66 -21.39
N GLY A 544 27.07 -79.85 -21.33
CA GLY A 544 27.68 -81.05 -20.78
C GLY A 544 28.81 -81.56 -21.68
N VAL A 545 30.02 -81.69 -21.12
CA VAL A 545 31.16 -82.36 -21.78
C VAL A 545 30.91 -83.87 -21.71
N GLY A 546 30.70 -84.52 -22.86
CA GLY A 546 30.53 -85.97 -22.96
C GLY A 546 31.73 -86.73 -22.40
N LYS A 547 31.46 -87.72 -21.54
CA LYS A 547 32.46 -88.67 -21.05
C LYS A 547 32.67 -89.77 -22.10
N GLU A 548 33.80 -89.75 -22.81
CA GLU A 548 34.38 -90.94 -23.42
C GLU A 548 35.68 -91.32 -22.68
N GLY A 549 35.83 -92.61 -22.39
CA GLY A 549 36.91 -93.14 -21.59
C GLY A 549 38.22 -93.28 -22.35
N ALA A 550 39.34 -93.08 -21.64
CA ALA A 550 40.59 -93.74 -21.96
C ALA A 550 41.45 -93.89 -20.70
N SER A 551 42.07 -95.06 -20.65
CA SER A 551 42.87 -95.66 -19.59
C SER A 551 44.06 -94.82 -19.13
N ALA A 552 44.42 -95.00 -17.85
CA ALA A 552 45.60 -94.47 -17.21
C ALA A 552 46.90 -94.86 -17.93
N ALA A 553 47.81 -93.88 -18.08
CA ALA A 553 49.23 -94.11 -18.17
C ALA A 553 49.98 -92.99 -17.45
N VAL A 554 50.99 -93.43 -16.71
CA VAL A 554 51.72 -92.74 -15.65
C VAL A 554 52.94 -91.99 -16.22
N THR A 555 53.46 -91.06 -15.41
CA THR A 555 54.83 -90.47 -15.37
C THR A 555 55.23 -89.35 -16.33
N GLY A 556 55.83 -88.30 -15.74
CA GLY A 556 56.75 -87.40 -16.46
C GLY A 556 56.87 -85.99 -15.89
N LEU A 557 57.55 -85.84 -14.75
CA LEU A 557 58.00 -84.56 -14.18
C LEU A 557 59.01 -83.87 -15.11
N PHE A 558 58.87 -82.57 -15.43
CA PHE A 558 60.03 -81.68 -15.68
C PHE A 558 59.69 -80.19 -15.46
N LEU A 559 60.52 -79.55 -14.63
CA LEU A 559 60.64 -78.12 -14.39
C LEU A 559 61.13 -77.35 -15.64
N LEU A 560 60.84 -76.05 -15.75
CA LEU A 560 61.79 -74.94 -15.53
C LEU A 560 61.29 -73.56 -16.05
N ILE A 561 61.33 -72.57 -15.15
CA ILE A 561 61.92 -71.21 -15.26
C ILE A 561 61.42 -70.29 -16.40
N ALA A 562 60.58 -69.29 -16.11
CA ALA A 562 60.91 -67.89 -15.74
C ALA A 562 61.66 -67.08 -16.81
N VAL A 563 61.18 -65.87 -17.09
CA VAL A 563 61.94 -64.60 -17.05
C VAL A 563 61.04 -63.40 -17.42
N LEU A 564 61.29 -62.34 -16.64
CA LEU A 564 60.85 -60.95 -16.65
C LEU A 564 60.88 -60.24 -18.03
N ASN A 565 60.01 -59.23 -18.23
CA ASN A 565 60.50 -57.84 -18.28
C ASN A 565 59.39 -56.78 -18.25
N MET A 566 59.79 -55.66 -17.65
CA MET A 566 59.06 -54.44 -17.28
C MET A 566 58.96 -53.40 -18.41
N ARG A 567 58.31 -52.27 -18.05
CA ARG A 567 58.48 -50.86 -18.52
C ARG A 567 57.58 -50.44 -19.66
N ASP A 568 57.09 -49.21 -19.77
CA ASP A 568 57.04 -47.92 -19.05
C ASP A 568 56.17 -47.08 -20.04
N GLY A 569 55.46 -45.98 -19.79
CA GLY A 569 55.33 -45.04 -18.69
C GLY A 569 54.62 -43.78 -19.25
N TRP A 570 53.95 -43.06 -18.35
CA TRP A 570 53.92 -41.57 -18.22
C TRP A 570 53.25 -40.69 -19.31
N THR A 571 52.14 -40.00 -18.95
CA THR A 571 51.95 -38.53 -18.68
C THR A 571 51.87 -37.66 -19.96
N ALA A 572 51.13 -36.54 -20.06
CA ALA A 572 50.86 -35.44 -19.14
C ALA A 572 49.57 -34.68 -19.57
N GLY A 573 49.12 -33.75 -18.72
CA GLY A 573 47.96 -32.89 -18.99
C GLY A 573 48.27 -31.39 -19.10
N ARG A 574 47.18 -30.64 -19.37
CA ARG A 574 46.90 -29.20 -19.15
C ARG A 574 47.65 -28.18 -20.01
N PRO A 575 47.13 -26.93 -20.15
CA PRO A 575 46.04 -26.24 -19.42
C PRO A 575 44.62 -26.62 -19.81
#